data_AF-A0A2M9NZ49-F1
#
_entry.id   AF-A0A2M9NZ49-F1
#
_cell.length_a   1.000
_cell.length_b   1.000
_cell.length_c   1.000
_cell.angle_alpha   90.00
_cell.angle_beta   90.00
_cell.angle_gamma   90.00
#
_symmetry.space_group_name_H-M   'P 1'
#
loop_
_entity.id
_entity.type
_entity.pdbx_description
1 polymer ?
#
loop_
_entity_poly.entity_id
_entity_poly.type
_entity_poly.pdbx_seq_one_letter_code
_entity_poly.pdbx_strand_id
1 'polypeptide(L)'
;MNSKTKIDKVPLNTYKNRVTSLVIMIVGLACLLVSIIASINLGAADLSYRDVYNALFQFDEDNPAHTIIRQLRFPRAIAAVCVGAALAVSGAIMQGMTRNPLADPSILGVTAGSSFFIAIALVVMPGITYLGLMMFSFAGAGLGAALVFGITSYSRGGITPVKLALAGSAIASLLSSLSTAVGIKFNISKDISYW
;
A
#
# COMPACT_ATOMS: atom_id res chain seq x y z
N MET A 1 32.85 36.20 -39.88
CA MET A 1 31.48 35.94 -40.37
C MET A 1 31.35 34.47 -40.71
N ASN A 2 30.85 33.63 -39.81
CA ASN A 2 29.79 32.61 -40.04
C ASN A 2 29.61 31.74 -38.77
N SER A 3 28.77 32.21 -37.85
CA SER A 3 28.26 31.44 -36.73
C SER A 3 27.13 30.56 -37.24
N LYS A 4 27.39 29.28 -37.48
CA LYS A 4 26.33 28.29 -37.73
C LYS A 4 25.88 27.73 -36.38
N THR A 5 24.82 28.33 -35.85
CA THR A 5 23.98 27.80 -34.78
C THR A 5 23.48 26.42 -35.16
N LYS A 6 24.09 25.40 -34.53
CA LYS A 6 23.63 24.02 -34.56
C LYS A 6 22.36 23.98 -33.71
N ILE A 7 21.19 24.02 -34.35
CA ILE A 7 19.92 23.79 -33.67
C ILE A 7 19.91 22.32 -33.26
N ASP A 8 20.15 22.07 -31.97
CA ASP A 8 20.02 20.74 -31.37
C ASP A 8 18.58 20.28 -31.56
N LYS A 9 18.40 19.28 -32.43
CA LYS A 9 17.11 18.63 -32.66
C LYS A 9 16.70 17.96 -31.35
N VAL A 10 15.69 18.51 -30.67
CA VAL A 10 15.00 17.84 -29.57
C VAL A 10 14.58 16.46 -30.09
N PRO A 11 15.02 15.34 -29.47
CA PRO A 11 14.76 14.02 -30.01
C PRO A 11 13.25 13.78 -30.06
N LEU A 12 12.74 13.44 -31.25
CA LEU A 12 11.31 13.16 -31.54
C LEU A 12 10.75 11.92 -30.80
N ASN A 13 11.50 11.32 -29.87
CA ASN A 13 11.14 10.08 -29.19
C ASN A 13 10.06 10.25 -28.11
N THR A 14 9.70 11.49 -27.76
CA THR A 14 8.69 11.78 -26.74
C THR A 14 7.26 11.45 -27.22
N TYR A 15 6.98 11.53 -28.53
CA TYR A 15 5.62 11.27 -29.07
C TYR A 15 5.27 9.78 -29.14
N LYS A 16 6.24 8.91 -29.46
CA LYS A 16 6.03 7.45 -29.52
C LYS A 16 5.67 6.87 -28.15
N ASN A 17 6.14 7.49 -27.07
CA ASN A 17 5.88 7.07 -25.69
C ASN A 17 4.50 7.53 -25.17
N ARG A 18 3.88 8.56 -25.76
CA ARG A 18 2.54 9.03 -25.33
C ARG A 18 1.45 8.03 -25.70
N VAL A 19 1.48 7.49 -26.91
CA VAL A 19 0.50 6.48 -27.35
C VAL A 19 0.64 5.23 -26.50
N THR A 20 1.86 4.75 -26.26
CA THR A 20 2.12 3.61 -25.38
C THR A 20 1.63 3.85 -23.94
N SER A 21 1.90 5.03 -23.37
CA SER A 21 1.42 5.39 -22.03
C SER A 21 -0.11 5.42 -21.95
N LEU A 22 -0.78 6.01 -22.95
CA LEU A 22 -2.25 6.04 -23.03
C LEU A 22 -2.83 4.63 -23.15
N VAL A 23 -2.22 3.77 -23.98
CA VAL A 23 -2.65 2.37 -24.12
C VAL A 23 -2.52 1.64 -22.78
N ILE A 24 -1.39 1.81 -22.07
CA ILE A 24 -1.18 1.21 -20.75
C ILE A 24 -2.23 1.71 -19.75
N MET A 25 -2.55 3.01 -19.73
CA MET A 25 -3.60 3.56 -18.85
C MET A 25 -4.98 2.99 -19.16
N ILE A 26 -5.37 2.92 -20.44
CA ILE A 26 -6.67 2.40 -20.86
C ILE A 26 -6.79 0.91 -20.51
N VAL A 27 -5.77 0.12 -20.85
CA VAL A 27 -5.74 -1.31 -20.53
C VAL A 27 -5.73 -1.53 -19.02
N GLY A 28 -4.94 -0.76 -18.27
CA GLY A 28 -4.90 -0.82 -16.80
C GLY A 28 -6.26 -0.50 -16.17
N LEU A 29 -6.96 0.54 -16.66
CA LEU A 29 -8.29 0.89 -16.20
C LEU A 29 -9.31 -0.21 -16.53
N ALA A 30 -9.27 -0.77 -17.75
CA ALA A 30 -10.13 -1.88 -18.13
C ALA A 30 -9.89 -3.11 -17.24
N CYS A 31 -8.63 -3.49 -17.02
CA CYS A 31 -8.26 -4.57 -16.12
C CYS A 31 -8.73 -4.33 -14.68
N LEU A 32 -8.63 -3.09 -14.19
CA LEU A 32 -9.12 -2.72 -12.86
C LEU A 32 -10.63 -2.92 -12.75
N LEU A 33 -11.40 -2.43 -13.73
CA LEU A 33 -12.86 -2.60 -13.76
C LEU A 33 -13.27 -4.07 -13.81
N VAL A 34 -12.63 -4.86 -14.68
CA VAL A 34 -12.85 -6.31 -14.75
C VAL A 34 -12.52 -6.98 -13.41
N SER A 35 -11.43 -6.57 -12.76
CA SER A 35 -11.03 -7.12 -11.46
C SER A 35 -12.03 -6.79 -10.35
N ILE A 36 -12.63 -5.60 -10.35
CA ILE A 36 -13.68 -5.23 -9.39
C ILE A 36 -14.93 -6.10 -9.60
N ILE A 37 -15.38 -6.25 -10.85
CA ILE A 37 -16.54 -7.09 -11.19
C ILE A 37 -16.26 -8.54 -10.79
N ALA A 38 -15.07 -9.06 -11.10
CA ALA A 38 -14.65 -10.39 -10.71
C ALA A 38 -14.60 -10.54 -9.18
N SER A 39 -14.05 -9.57 -8.45
CA SER A 39 -13.96 -9.59 -6.98
C SER A 39 -15.32 -9.58 -6.29
N ILE A 40 -16.35 -9.00 -6.91
CA ILE A 40 -17.71 -8.98 -6.34
C ILE A 40 -18.42 -10.30 -6.63
N ASN A 41 -18.23 -10.89 -7.81
CA ASN A 41 -18.88 -12.14 -8.21
C ASN A 41 -18.21 -13.39 -7.62
N LEU A 42 -16.88 -13.43 -7.56
CA LEU A 42 -16.12 -14.56 -7.06
C LEU A 42 -16.05 -14.54 -5.53
N GLY A 43 -16.55 -15.59 -4.88
CA GLY A 43 -16.42 -15.78 -3.44
C GLY A 43 -17.02 -17.10 -2.98
N ALA A 44 -17.01 -17.35 -1.67
CA ALA A 44 -17.44 -18.63 -1.09
C ALA A 44 -18.94 -18.92 -1.23
N ALA A 45 -19.75 -17.89 -1.53
CA ALA A 45 -21.17 -18.05 -1.85
C ALA A 45 -21.35 -17.97 -3.37
N ASP A 46 -22.07 -18.94 -3.93
CA ASP A 46 -22.51 -18.93 -5.33
C ASP A 46 -23.56 -17.83 -5.51
N LEU A 47 -23.19 -16.79 -6.25
CA LEU A 47 -24.03 -15.63 -6.52
C LEU A 47 -24.23 -15.49 -8.03
N SER A 48 -25.47 -15.26 -8.46
CA SER A 48 -25.75 -14.95 -9.86
C SER A 48 -25.46 -13.48 -10.16
N TYR A 49 -25.13 -13.16 -11.42
CA TYR A 49 -24.99 -11.77 -11.86
C TYR A 49 -26.25 -10.93 -11.61
N ARG A 50 -27.43 -11.57 -11.59
CA ARG A 50 -28.71 -10.91 -11.26
C ARG A 50 -28.77 -10.49 -9.80
N ASP A 51 -28.20 -11.29 -8.90
CA ASP A 51 -28.18 -10.99 -7.46
C ASP A 51 -27.26 -9.80 -7.16
N VAL A 52 -26.17 -9.62 -7.91
CA VAL A 52 -25.31 -8.42 -7.82
C VAL A 52 -26.05 -7.17 -8.26
N TYR A 53 -26.77 -7.24 -9.38
CA TYR A 53 -27.57 -6.11 -9.85
C TYR A 53 -28.68 -5.75 -8.85
N ASN A 54 -29.43 -6.75 -8.39
CA ASN A 54 -30.51 -6.54 -7.43
C ASN A 54 -29.97 -6.04 -6.08
N ALA A 55 -28.88 -6.59 -5.57
CA ALA A 55 -28.27 -6.12 -4.33
C ALA A 55 -27.83 -4.65 -4.36
N LEU A 56 -27.47 -4.13 -5.55
CA LEU A 56 -27.04 -2.74 -5.72
C LEU A 56 -28.21 -1.77 -5.93
N PHE A 57 -29.24 -2.16 -6.69
CA PHE A 57 -30.32 -1.25 -7.09
C PHE A 57 -31.67 -1.53 -6.41
N GLN A 58 -31.90 -2.75 -5.94
CA GLN A 58 -33.13 -3.24 -5.30
C GLN A 58 -32.78 -4.08 -4.06
N PHE A 59 -32.16 -3.41 -3.09
CA PHE A 59 -31.66 -4.06 -1.90
C PHE A 59 -32.79 -4.60 -1.04
N ASP A 60 -32.60 -5.82 -0.56
CA ASP A 60 -33.52 -6.56 0.31
C ASP A 60 -32.68 -7.11 1.47
N GLU A 61 -32.98 -6.68 2.68
CA GLU A 61 -32.21 -7.06 3.89
C GLU A 61 -32.43 -8.52 4.27
N ASP A 62 -33.59 -9.09 3.93
CA ASP A 62 -33.92 -10.48 4.23
C ASP A 62 -33.21 -11.46 3.27
N ASN A 63 -32.66 -10.96 2.17
CA ASN A 63 -31.88 -11.75 1.23
C ASN A 63 -30.38 -11.80 1.65
N PRO A 64 -29.88 -12.96 2.10
CA PRO A 64 -28.48 -13.08 2.54
C PRO A 64 -27.47 -12.78 1.43
N ALA A 65 -27.81 -13.05 0.16
CA ALA A 65 -26.96 -12.71 -0.98
C ALA A 65 -26.74 -11.19 -1.09
N HIS A 66 -27.81 -10.41 -0.93
CA HIS A 66 -27.75 -8.96 -1.01
C HIS A 66 -26.90 -8.38 0.13
N THR A 67 -27.09 -8.88 1.35
CA THR A 67 -26.32 -8.49 2.53
C THR A 67 -24.82 -8.79 2.36
N ILE A 68 -24.45 -9.98 1.88
CA ILE A 68 -23.04 -10.34 1.60
C ILE A 68 -22.41 -9.38 0.58
N ILE A 69 -23.13 -9.08 -0.51
CA ILE A 69 -22.61 -8.21 -1.57
C ILE A 69 -22.39 -6.80 -1.03
N ARG A 70 -23.38 -6.22 -0.34
CA ARG A 70 -23.37 -4.81 0.07
C ARG A 70 -22.52 -4.54 1.32
N GLN A 71 -22.49 -5.46 2.28
CA GLN A 71 -21.81 -5.25 3.56
C GLN A 71 -20.40 -5.86 3.61
N LEU A 72 -20.07 -6.83 2.75
CA LEU A 72 -18.77 -7.51 2.79
C LEU A 72 -17.96 -7.35 1.50
N ARG A 73 -18.51 -7.77 0.35
CA ARG A 73 -17.74 -7.80 -0.91
C ARG A 73 -17.49 -6.42 -1.49
N PHE A 74 -18.53 -5.57 -1.52
CA PHE A 74 -18.43 -4.22 -2.09
C PHE A 74 -17.50 -3.31 -1.29
N PRO A 75 -17.59 -3.22 0.06
CA PRO A 75 -16.64 -2.43 0.85
C PRO A 75 -15.20 -2.95 0.72
N ARG A 76 -15.01 -4.27 0.66
CA ARG A 76 -13.69 -4.88 0.43
C ARG A 76 -13.10 -4.51 -0.93
N ALA A 77 -13.90 -4.53 -2.00
CA ALA A 77 -13.45 -4.15 -3.34
C ALA A 77 -13.02 -2.67 -3.36
N ILE A 78 -13.81 -1.77 -2.75
CA ILE A 78 -13.45 -0.35 -2.63
C ILE A 78 -12.16 -0.19 -1.83
N ALA A 79 -12.04 -0.86 -0.68
CA ALA A 79 -10.84 -0.79 0.14
C ALA A 79 -9.59 -1.26 -0.65
N ALA A 80 -9.70 -2.36 -1.40
CA ALA A 80 -8.60 -2.87 -2.24
C ALA A 80 -8.18 -1.87 -3.32
N VAL A 81 -9.13 -1.20 -3.98
CA VAL A 81 -8.85 -0.15 -4.98
C VAL A 81 -8.15 1.04 -4.32
N CYS A 82 -8.66 1.52 -3.19
CA CYS A 82 -8.07 2.66 -2.46
C CYS A 82 -6.65 2.35 -1.97
N VAL A 83 -6.44 1.18 -1.36
CA VAL A 83 -5.12 0.74 -0.89
C VAL A 83 -4.16 0.54 -2.06
N GLY A 84 -4.59 -0.12 -3.13
CA GLY A 84 -3.79 -0.32 -4.34
C GLY A 84 -3.38 1.00 -5.00
N ALA A 85 -4.31 1.96 -5.09
CA ALA A 85 -4.01 3.31 -5.60
C ALA A 85 -3.01 4.05 -4.71
N ALA A 86 -3.19 4.00 -3.38
CA ALA A 86 -2.26 4.62 -2.43
C ALA A 86 -0.84 4.02 -2.53
N LEU A 87 -0.73 2.69 -2.65
CA LEU A 87 0.54 2.00 -2.84
C LEU A 87 1.18 2.36 -4.19
N ALA A 88 0.41 2.41 -5.27
CA ALA A 88 0.91 2.80 -6.58
C ALA A 88 1.43 4.25 -6.60
N VAL A 89 0.70 5.19 -5.99
CA VAL A 89 1.13 6.60 -5.86
C VAL A 89 2.36 6.71 -4.99
N SER A 90 2.40 6.04 -3.83
CA SER A 90 3.56 6.03 -2.95
C SER A 90 4.81 5.46 -3.64
N GLY A 91 4.66 4.35 -4.37
CA GLY A 91 5.71 3.76 -5.21
C GLY A 91 6.20 4.71 -6.29
N ALA A 92 5.30 5.34 -7.05
CA ALA A 92 5.67 6.28 -8.10
C ALA A 92 6.41 7.51 -7.55
N ILE A 93 5.97 8.06 -6.41
CA ILE A 93 6.66 9.17 -5.72
C ILE A 93 8.07 8.72 -5.32
N MET A 94 8.20 7.54 -4.70
CA MET A 94 9.48 7.04 -4.22
C MET A 94 10.46 6.77 -5.38
N GLN A 95 9.99 6.16 -6.46
CA GLN A 95 10.77 5.93 -7.69
C GLN A 95 11.18 7.25 -8.34
N GLY A 96 10.29 8.25 -8.37
CA GLY A 96 10.59 9.58 -8.90
C GLY A 96 11.62 10.37 -8.08
N MET A 97 11.50 10.34 -6.75
CA MET A 97 12.44 11.02 -5.84
C MET A 97 13.83 10.38 -5.86
N THR A 98 13.89 9.05 -5.90
CA THR A 98 15.15 8.31 -5.88
C THR A 98 15.78 8.17 -7.27
N ARG A 99 15.01 8.43 -8.33
CA ARG A 99 15.37 8.11 -9.72
C ARG A 99 15.80 6.64 -9.88
N ASN A 100 15.17 5.75 -9.10
CA ASN A 100 15.45 4.33 -9.10
C ASN A 100 14.12 3.56 -9.27
N PRO A 101 13.91 2.85 -10.41
CA PRO A 101 12.68 2.10 -10.64
C PRO A 101 12.47 0.93 -9.67
N LEU A 102 13.52 0.51 -8.94
CA LEU A 102 13.45 -0.53 -7.91
C LEU A 102 13.18 0.02 -6.50
N ALA A 103 13.03 1.35 -6.35
CA ALA A 103 12.74 1.92 -5.05
C ALA A 103 11.30 1.64 -4.64
N ASP A 104 11.13 1.29 -3.37
CA ASP A 104 9.85 0.92 -2.76
C ASP A 104 9.66 1.71 -1.45
N PRO A 105 8.46 2.22 -1.15
CA PRO A 105 8.21 3.01 0.06
C PRO A 105 8.33 2.20 1.36
N SER A 106 8.25 0.87 1.35
CA SER A 106 8.43 0.03 2.55
C SER A 106 9.83 0.17 3.17
N ILE A 107 10.82 0.63 2.39
CA ILE A 107 12.18 0.88 2.91
C ILE A 107 12.22 1.99 3.97
N LEU A 108 11.14 2.75 4.16
CA LEU A 108 11.05 3.80 5.17
C LEU A 108 10.72 3.26 6.58
N GLY A 109 10.70 1.95 6.79
CA GLY A 109 10.46 1.35 8.13
C GLY A 109 9.01 1.45 8.60
N VAL A 110 8.11 1.91 7.74
CA VAL A 110 6.67 2.11 8.01
C VAL A 110 5.99 0.78 8.37
N THR A 111 6.22 -0.27 7.58
CA THR A 111 5.61 -1.59 7.80
C THR A 111 6.06 -2.20 9.11
N ALA A 112 7.38 -2.20 9.38
CA ALA A 112 7.94 -2.77 10.60
C ALA A 112 7.51 -1.98 11.86
N GLY A 113 7.42 -0.64 11.77
CA GLY A 113 6.91 0.19 12.85
C GLY A 113 5.44 -0.08 13.16
N SER A 114 4.60 -0.22 12.13
CA SER A 114 3.20 -0.63 12.29
C SER A 114 3.08 -1.96 13.03
N SER A 115 3.75 -3.01 12.54
CA SER A 115 3.70 -4.35 13.15
C SER A 115 4.17 -4.35 14.61
N PHE A 116 5.20 -3.56 14.94
CA PHE A 116 5.69 -3.45 16.30
C PHE A 116 4.68 -2.81 17.26
N PHE A 117 4.04 -1.72 16.83
CA PHE A 117 3.03 -1.06 17.68
C PHE A 117 1.78 -1.90 17.85
N ILE A 118 1.42 -2.71 16.86
CA ILE A 118 0.33 -3.68 16.99
C ILE A 118 0.68 -4.76 18.02
N ALA A 119 1.90 -5.30 17.96
CA ALA A 119 2.38 -6.25 18.97
C ALA A 119 2.31 -5.65 20.39
N ILE A 120 2.66 -4.37 20.55
CA ILE A 120 2.50 -3.65 21.82
C ILE A 120 1.02 -3.51 22.19
N ALA A 121 0.17 -3.06 21.26
CA ALA A 121 -1.25 -2.80 21.51
C ALA A 121 -1.99 -4.06 21.98
N LEU A 122 -1.70 -5.21 21.36
CA LEU A 122 -2.29 -6.50 21.73
C LEU A 122 -1.91 -6.95 23.15
N VAL A 123 -0.70 -6.60 23.61
CA VAL A 123 -0.23 -6.94 24.97
C VAL A 123 -0.74 -5.96 26.01
N VAL A 124 -0.66 -4.65 25.72
CA VAL A 124 -1.02 -3.59 26.68
C VAL A 124 -2.53 -3.45 26.83
N MET A 125 -3.28 -3.69 25.76
CA MET A 125 -4.73 -3.55 25.72
C MET A 125 -5.39 -4.81 25.14
N PRO A 126 -5.49 -5.91 25.92
CA PRO A 126 -6.19 -7.11 25.48
C PRO A 126 -7.66 -6.79 25.15
N GLY A 127 -8.11 -7.18 23.96
CA GLY A 127 -9.48 -6.88 23.50
C GLY A 127 -9.67 -5.50 22.88
N ILE A 128 -8.58 -4.81 22.52
CA ILE A 128 -8.64 -3.56 21.75
C ILE A 128 -9.48 -3.73 20.46
N THR A 129 -10.25 -2.70 20.12
CA THR A 129 -11.07 -2.70 18.91
C THR A 129 -10.21 -2.63 17.64
N TYR A 130 -10.73 -3.07 16.50
CA TYR A 130 -10.04 -2.96 15.21
C TYR A 130 -9.64 -1.52 14.85
N LEU A 131 -10.48 -0.54 15.21
CA LEU A 131 -10.15 0.87 15.03
C LEU A 131 -8.97 1.28 15.93
N GLY A 132 -8.94 0.82 17.18
CA GLY A 132 -7.80 1.03 18.07
C GLY A 132 -6.49 0.45 17.51
N LEU A 133 -6.53 -0.81 17.05
CA LEU A 133 -5.39 -1.46 16.38
C LEU A 133 -4.90 -0.66 15.17
N MET A 134 -5.82 -0.17 14.34
CA MET A 134 -5.51 0.67 13.20
C MET A 134 -4.82 1.98 13.61
N MET A 135 -5.28 2.65 14.66
CA MET A 135 -4.64 3.88 15.15
C MET A 135 -3.23 3.62 15.70
N PHE A 136 -3.03 2.52 16.41
CA PHE A 136 -1.69 2.09 16.86
C PHE A 136 -0.79 1.74 15.68
N SER A 137 -1.31 1.07 14.65
CA SER A 137 -0.61 0.79 13.40
C SER A 137 -0.12 2.08 12.72
N PHE A 138 -0.99 3.09 12.59
CA PHE A 138 -0.62 4.40 12.03
C PHE A 138 0.45 5.11 12.87
N ALA A 139 0.32 5.08 14.20
CA ALA A 139 1.31 5.67 15.10
C ALA A 139 2.68 4.98 14.96
N GLY A 140 2.69 3.64 14.91
CA GLY A 140 3.90 2.85 14.71
C GLY A 140 4.54 3.09 13.34
N ALA A 141 3.74 3.17 12.29
CA ALA A 141 4.16 3.54 10.94
C ALA A 141 4.87 4.91 10.92
N GLY A 142 4.26 5.92 11.56
CA GLY A 142 4.83 7.25 11.71
C GLY A 142 6.14 7.24 12.49
N LEU A 143 6.21 6.48 13.58
CA LEU A 143 7.44 6.32 14.37
C LEU A 143 8.56 5.65 13.57
N GLY A 144 8.24 4.58 12.83
CA GLY A 144 9.20 3.90 11.94
C GLY A 144 9.79 4.85 10.92
N ALA A 145 8.94 5.62 10.22
CA ALA A 145 9.38 6.65 9.29
C ALA A 145 10.22 7.73 9.98
N ALA A 146 9.77 8.24 11.13
CA ALA A 146 10.48 9.28 11.87
C ALA A 146 11.88 8.83 12.32
N LEU A 147 12.03 7.57 12.74
CA LEU A 147 13.34 6.99 13.07
C LEU A 147 14.24 6.92 11.85
N VAL A 148 13.75 6.41 10.72
CA VAL A 148 14.56 6.29 9.48
C VAL A 148 15.01 7.65 8.99
N PHE A 149 14.09 8.60 8.90
CA PHE A 149 14.40 9.96 8.49
C PHE A 149 15.30 10.68 9.50
N GLY A 150 15.07 10.51 10.81
CA GLY A 150 15.87 11.14 11.86
C GLY A 150 17.32 10.68 11.83
N ILE A 151 17.56 9.36 11.80
CA ILE A 151 18.91 8.79 11.72
C ILE A 151 19.62 9.21 10.43
N THR A 152 18.89 9.17 9.30
CA THR A 152 19.48 9.53 8.00
C THR A 152 19.80 11.03 7.92
N SER A 153 18.95 11.89 8.47
CA SER A 153 19.14 13.35 8.45
C SER A 153 20.32 13.80 9.33
N TYR A 154 20.60 13.07 10.41
CA TYR A 154 21.76 13.34 11.27
C TYR A 154 23.09 12.87 10.66
N SER A 155 23.05 12.11 9.55
CA SER A 155 24.24 11.60 8.88
C SER A 155 24.99 12.69 8.11
N ARG A 156 26.32 12.78 8.30
CA ARG A 156 27.20 13.68 7.54
C ARG A 156 27.07 13.43 6.03
N GLY A 157 26.81 14.49 5.25
CA GLY A 157 26.64 14.41 3.80
C GLY A 157 25.18 14.28 3.33
N GLY A 158 24.19 14.54 4.19
CA GLY A 158 22.78 14.65 3.83
C GLY A 158 22.07 13.33 3.56
N ILE A 159 20.80 13.45 3.16
CA ILE A 159 19.90 12.34 2.87
C ILE A 159 20.20 11.79 1.48
N THR A 160 20.61 10.53 1.41
CA THR A 160 20.82 9.82 0.15
C THR A 160 19.96 8.55 0.11
N PRO A 161 19.50 8.10 -1.08
CA PRO A 161 18.67 6.89 -1.19
C PRO A 161 19.33 5.65 -0.58
N VAL A 162 20.65 5.51 -0.73
CA VAL A 162 21.41 4.39 -0.16
C VAL A 162 21.39 4.43 1.37
N LYS A 163 21.59 5.61 1.98
CA LYS A 163 21.52 5.75 3.44
C LYS A 163 20.11 5.50 3.97
N LEU A 164 19.08 5.98 3.28
CA LEU A 164 17.68 5.71 3.63
C LEU A 164 17.39 4.20 3.61
N ALA A 165 17.83 3.50 2.57
CA ALA A 165 17.65 2.05 2.46
C ALA A 165 18.39 1.28 3.56
N LEU A 166 19.64 1.67 3.87
CA LEU A 166 20.41 1.03 4.94
C LEU A 166 19.82 1.30 6.33
N ALA A 167 19.51 2.56 6.66
CA ALA A 167 18.86 2.92 7.92
C ALA A 167 17.47 2.25 8.04
N GLY A 168 16.72 2.24 6.95
CA GLY A 168 15.44 1.54 6.80
C GLY A 168 15.55 0.06 7.13
N SER A 169 16.45 -0.66 6.48
CA SER A 169 16.66 -2.09 6.70
C SER A 169 17.11 -2.41 8.14
N ALA A 170 17.97 -1.57 8.74
CA ALA A 170 18.40 -1.72 10.12
C ALA A 170 17.26 -1.51 11.12
N ILE A 171 16.48 -0.42 10.96
CA ILE A 171 15.32 -0.14 11.82
C ILE A 171 14.23 -1.19 11.64
N ALA A 172 13.97 -1.60 10.40
CA ALA A 172 12.99 -2.64 10.12
C ALA A 172 13.37 -3.96 10.79
N SER A 173 14.64 -4.34 10.74
CA SER A 173 15.16 -5.55 11.41
C SER A 173 15.02 -5.43 12.93
N LEU A 174 15.36 -4.28 13.51
CA LEU A 174 15.23 -4.02 14.94
C LEU A 174 13.77 -4.13 15.40
N LEU A 175 12.86 -3.41 14.75
CA LEU A 175 11.45 -3.38 15.11
C LEU A 175 10.77 -4.73 14.87
N SER A 176 11.14 -5.44 13.79
CA SER A 176 10.64 -6.80 13.53
C SER A 176 11.12 -7.78 14.61
N SER A 177 12.40 -7.72 14.99
CA SER A 177 12.94 -8.57 16.06
C SER A 177 12.25 -8.31 17.41
N LEU A 178 11.96 -7.05 17.73
CA LEU A 178 11.21 -6.69 18.92
C LEU A 178 9.76 -7.20 18.84
N SER A 179 9.10 -7.06 17.69
CA SER A 179 7.74 -7.57 17.44
C SER A 179 7.68 -9.08 17.67
N THR A 180 8.64 -9.83 17.12
CA THR A 180 8.74 -11.28 17.32
C THR A 180 9.03 -11.64 18.77
N ALA A 181 9.91 -10.91 19.46
CA ALA A 181 10.20 -11.16 20.88
C ALA A 181 8.95 -10.99 21.76
N VAL A 182 8.16 -9.95 21.51
CA VAL A 182 6.86 -9.73 22.16
C VAL A 182 5.89 -10.86 21.79
N GLY A 183 5.81 -11.20 20.51
CA GLY A 183 4.93 -12.26 20.00
C GLY A 183 5.16 -13.62 20.65
N ILE A 184 6.43 -13.99 20.87
CA ILE A 184 6.80 -15.27 21.51
C ILE A 184 6.52 -15.20 23.00
N LYS A 185 6.92 -14.11 23.68
CA LYS A 185 6.77 -13.96 25.13
C LYS A 185 5.29 -14.00 25.58
N PHE A 186 4.40 -13.39 24.79
CA PHE A 186 2.99 -13.26 25.13
C PHE A 186 2.07 -14.21 24.34
N ASN A 187 2.65 -15.14 23.56
CA ASN A 187 1.91 -16.09 22.71
C ASN A 187 0.93 -15.47 21.70
N ILE A 188 1.14 -14.20 21.31
CA ILE A 188 0.34 -13.50 20.29
C ILE A 188 0.99 -13.50 18.90
N SER A 189 2.01 -14.35 18.68
CA SER A 189 2.72 -14.45 17.39
C SER A 189 1.75 -14.71 16.22
N LYS A 190 0.70 -15.50 16.49
CA LYS A 190 -0.35 -15.80 15.52
C LYS A 190 -1.11 -14.53 15.13
N ASP A 191 -1.57 -13.76 16.11
CA ASP A 191 -2.36 -12.55 15.89
C ASP A 191 -1.56 -11.46 15.16
N ILE A 192 -0.27 -11.31 15.49
CA ILE A 192 0.64 -10.40 14.78
C ILE A 192 0.81 -10.82 13.31
N SER A 193 0.81 -12.12 13.02
CA SER A 193 1.01 -12.63 11.65
C SER A 193 -0.24 -12.54 10.77
N TYR A 194 -1.44 -12.48 11.35
CA TYR A 194 -2.71 -12.33 10.62
C TYR A 194 -3.12 -10.88 10.35
N TRP A 195 -2.38 -9.91 10.91
CA TRP A 195 -2.56 -8.50 10.62
C TRP A 195 -1.88 -8.10 9.30
#